data_AF-A0A2W0E911-F1
#
_entry.id   AF-A0A2W0E911-F1
#
_cell.length_a   1.000
_cell.length_b   1.000
_cell.length_c   1.000
_cell.angle_alpha   90.00
_cell.angle_beta   90.00
_cell.angle_gamma   90.00
#
_symmetry.space_group_name_H-M   'P 1'
#
loop_
_entity.id
_entity.type
_entity.pdbx_description
1 polymer ?
#
loop_
_entity_poly.entity_id
_entity_poly.type
_entity_poly.pdbx_seq_one_letter_code
_entity_poly.pdbx_strand_id
1 'polypeptide(L)'
;ADLRGQVREAIQGLVKALEPVRLHFGWRTISDVLGYLAFHYNAGLPTQNALDDVVYAKVLPKIRGEATPKFQTALGAVHDCLKTHGLERCAEKIASMKEDLLLTGSTRF
;
A
#
# COMPACT_ATOMS: atom_id res chain seq x y z
N ALA A 1 13.47 15.07 6.96
CA ALA A 1 12.73 14.87 5.70
C ALA A 1 11.33 15.43 5.87
N ASP A 2 10.78 16.10 4.85
CA ASP A 2 9.39 16.61 4.89
C ASP A 2 8.42 15.42 4.85
N LEU A 3 7.58 15.28 5.87
CA LEU A 3 6.57 14.22 5.99
C LEU A 3 5.67 14.15 4.74
N ARG A 4 5.37 15.31 4.14
CA ARG A 4 4.58 15.38 2.89
C ARG A 4 5.31 14.76 1.71
N GLY A 5 6.64 14.93 1.65
CA GLY A 5 7.48 14.31 0.63
C GLY A 5 7.43 12.79 0.72
N GLN A 6 7.60 12.24 1.92
CA GLN A 6 7.55 10.80 2.17
C GLN A 6 6.18 10.18 1.82
N VAL A 7 5.08 10.84 2.24
CA VAL A 7 3.72 10.40 1.91
C VAL A 7 3.50 10.40 0.40
N ARG A 8 3.93 11.46 -0.29
CA ARG A 8 3.81 11.57 -1.75
C ARG A 8 4.58 10.46 -2.46
N GLU A 9 5.83 10.22 -2.06
CA GLU A 9 6.68 9.19 -2.65
C GLU A 9 6.08 7.79 -2.45
N ALA A 10 5.62 7.47 -1.23
CA ALA A 10 4.96 6.20 -0.94
C ALA A 10 3.70 5.99 -1.81
N ILE A 11 2.82 6.98 -1.87
CA ILE A 11 1.59 6.90 -2.68
C ILE A 11 1.92 6.72 -4.16
N GLN A 12 2.84 7.51 -4.70
CA GLN A 12 3.23 7.41 -6.11
C GLN A 12 3.90 6.07 -6.42
N GLY A 13 4.74 5.56 -5.53
CA GLY A 13 5.36 4.24 -5.64
C GLY A 13 4.31 3.13 -5.71
N LEU A 14 3.33 3.14 -4.81
CA LEU A 14 2.23 2.17 -4.80
C LEU A 14 1.36 2.24 -6.06
N VAL A 15 1.03 3.44 -6.53
CA VAL A 15 0.28 3.63 -7.79
C VAL A 15 1.05 3.02 -8.97
N LYS A 16 2.34 3.33 -9.10
CA LYS A 16 3.19 2.80 -10.19
C LYS A 16 3.35 1.28 -10.11
N ALA A 17 3.54 0.73 -8.91
CA ALA A 17 3.70 -0.72 -8.71
C ALA A 17 2.45 -1.50 -9.14
N LEU A 18 1.26 -0.93 -8.93
CA LEU A 18 -0.03 -1.57 -9.24
C LEU A 18 -0.55 -1.25 -10.66
N GLU A 19 0.04 -0.29 -11.35
CA GLU A 19 -0.37 0.11 -12.71
C GLU A 19 -0.32 -1.04 -13.74
N PRO A 20 0.74 -1.87 -13.82
CA PRO A 20 0.86 -2.94 -14.81
C PRO A 20 -0.23 -4.01 -14.72
N VAL A 21 -0.85 -4.12 -13.55
CA VAL A 21 -1.92 -5.09 -13.23
C VAL A 21 -3.29 -4.41 -13.11
N ARG A 22 -3.39 -3.13 -13.47
CA ARG A 22 -4.62 -2.32 -13.45
C ARG A 22 -5.28 -2.25 -12.07
N LEU A 23 -4.48 -2.33 -11.00
CA LEU A 23 -4.91 -2.16 -9.62
C LEU A 23 -4.47 -0.81 -9.03
N HIS A 24 -3.92 0.08 -9.87
CA HIS A 24 -3.63 1.45 -9.46
C HIS A 24 -4.90 2.15 -8.98
N PHE A 25 -4.75 3.12 -8.08
CA PHE A 25 -5.86 3.82 -7.46
C PHE A 25 -5.79 5.32 -7.74
N GLY A 26 -6.97 5.91 -7.95
CA GLY A 26 -7.12 7.32 -8.30
C GLY A 26 -7.37 8.24 -7.10
N TRP A 27 -7.82 9.45 -7.42
CA TRP A 27 -7.93 10.57 -6.49
C TRP A 27 -8.72 10.26 -5.20
N ARG A 28 -9.75 9.41 -5.25
CA ARG A 28 -10.58 9.10 -4.07
C ARG A 28 -9.76 8.43 -2.97
N THR A 29 -8.95 7.44 -3.31
CA THR A 29 -8.09 6.75 -2.33
C THR A 29 -6.99 7.67 -1.83
N ILE A 30 -6.43 8.53 -2.70
CA ILE A 30 -5.45 9.53 -2.30
C ILE A 30 -6.08 10.53 -1.30
N SER A 31 -7.31 10.98 -1.57
CA SER A 31 -8.06 11.88 -0.68
C SER A 31 -8.35 11.23 0.68
N ASP A 32 -8.70 9.94 0.72
CA ASP A 32 -8.90 9.21 1.97
C ASP A 32 -7.61 9.15 2.80
N VAL A 33 -6.47 8.86 2.16
CA VAL A 33 -5.15 8.81 2.81
C VAL A 33 -4.77 10.18 3.38
N LEU A 34 -4.82 11.23 2.55
CA LEU A 34 -4.47 12.58 2.97
C LEU A 34 -5.42 13.11 4.06
N GLY A 35 -6.72 12.82 3.94
CA GLY A 35 -7.73 13.21 4.93
C GLY A 35 -7.50 12.56 6.28
N TYR A 36 -7.15 11.27 6.32
CA TYR A 36 -6.82 10.57 7.56
C TYR A 36 -5.56 11.14 8.24
N LEU A 37 -4.50 11.40 7.47
CA LEU A 37 -3.28 12.01 8.00
C LEU A 37 -3.52 13.42 8.53
N ALA A 38 -4.30 14.23 7.81
CA ALA A 38 -4.69 15.56 8.25
C ALA A 38 -5.53 15.50 9.53
N PHE A 39 -6.45 14.53 9.64
CA PHE A 39 -7.22 14.30 10.86
C PHE A 39 -6.31 13.98 12.05
N HIS A 40 -5.34 13.07 11.89
CA HIS A 40 -4.38 12.76 12.97
C HIS A 40 -3.59 13.99 13.40
N TYR A 41 -3.09 14.75 12.44
CA TYR A 41 -2.34 15.98 12.71
C TYR A 41 -3.18 17.02 13.46
N ASN A 42 -4.40 17.30 12.98
CA ASN A 42 -5.28 18.32 13.57
C ASN A 42 -5.83 17.91 14.95
N ALA A 43 -6.04 16.62 15.18
CA ALA A 43 -6.53 16.08 16.45
C ALA A 43 -5.41 15.85 17.47
N GLY A 44 -4.14 16.09 17.12
CA GLY A 44 -3.00 15.82 18.00
C GLY A 44 -2.79 14.32 18.28
N LEU A 45 -3.27 13.45 17.40
CA LEU A 45 -3.12 12.00 17.53
C LEU A 45 -1.73 11.56 17.06
N PRO A 46 -1.23 10.41 17.53
CA PRO A 46 0.05 9.87 17.07
C PRO A 46 0.06 9.70 15.55
N THR A 47 1.10 10.24 14.89
CA THR A 47 1.27 10.16 13.43
C THR A 47 2.22 9.06 12.99
N GLN A 48 2.93 8.43 13.94
CA GLN A 48 4.05 7.53 13.66
C GLN A 48 3.67 6.35 12.75
N ASN A 49 2.46 5.81 12.91
CA ASN A 49 1.95 4.70 12.09
C ASN A 49 0.76 5.10 11.21
N ALA A 50 0.36 6.37 11.21
CA ALA A 50 -0.89 6.78 10.59
C ALA A 50 -0.92 6.54 9.06
N LEU A 51 0.24 6.63 8.39
CA LEU A 51 0.34 6.29 6.97
C LEU A 51 0.17 4.78 6.73
N ASP A 52 0.79 3.95 7.57
CA ASP A 52 0.69 2.50 7.49
C ASP A 52 -0.76 2.04 7.72
N ASP A 53 -1.42 2.61 8.74
CA ASP A 53 -2.82 2.31 9.08
C ASP A 53 -3.79 2.63 7.94
N VAL A 54 -3.66 3.80 7.31
CA VAL A 54 -4.57 4.18 6.24
C VAL A 54 -4.28 3.47 4.92
N VAL A 55 -3.01 3.15 4.63
CA VAL A 55 -2.64 2.32 3.47
C VAL A 55 -3.20 0.91 3.66
N TYR A 56 -3.10 0.35 4.86
CA TYR A 56 -3.69 -0.93 5.23
C TYR A 56 -5.21 -0.93 5.07
N ALA A 57 -5.88 0.15 5.47
CA ALA A 57 -7.34 0.24 5.42
C ALA A 57 -7.91 0.59 4.04
N LYS A 58 -7.17 1.35 3.21
CA LYS A 58 -7.71 1.97 1.98
C LYS A 58 -7.07 1.48 0.69
N VAL A 59 -5.83 1.03 0.73
CA VAL A 59 -5.08 0.59 -0.47
C VAL A 59 -5.08 -0.93 -0.57
N LEU A 60 -4.57 -1.61 0.45
CA LEU A 60 -4.36 -3.06 0.43
C LEU A 60 -5.62 -3.89 0.14
N PRO A 61 -6.83 -3.54 0.62
CA PRO A 61 -8.07 -4.27 0.31
C PRO A 61 -8.43 -4.32 -1.18
N LYS A 62 -7.78 -3.49 -2.01
CA LYS A 62 -7.97 -3.47 -3.47
C LYS A 62 -7.09 -4.50 -4.19
N ILE A 63 -6.08 -5.05 -3.52
CA ILE A 63 -5.11 -5.97 -4.10
C ILE A 63 -5.69 -7.39 -4.09
N ARG A 64 -5.92 -7.91 -5.29
CA ARG A 64 -6.38 -9.28 -5.51
C ARG A 64 -5.99 -9.73 -6.91
N GLY A 65 -5.69 -11.00 -7.08
CA GLY A 65 -5.30 -11.53 -8.38
C GLY A 65 -4.84 -12.98 -8.33
N GLU A 66 -4.52 -13.49 -9.51
CA GLU A 66 -4.07 -14.86 -9.75
C GLU A 66 -2.56 -14.88 -10.00
N ALA A 67 -1.95 -16.06 -9.87
CA ALA A 67 -0.51 -16.30 -9.98
C ALA A 67 0.01 -16.14 -11.42
N THR A 68 -0.10 -14.93 -11.95
CA THR A 68 0.53 -14.51 -13.19
C THR A 68 1.90 -13.88 -12.90
N PRO A 69 2.89 -14.01 -13.79
CA PRO A 69 4.21 -13.38 -13.61
C PRO A 69 4.13 -11.87 -13.40
N LYS A 70 3.19 -11.19 -14.09
CA LYS A 70 2.95 -9.75 -13.94
C LYS A 70 2.43 -9.40 -12.55
N PHE A 71 1.51 -10.19 -12.01
CA PHE A 71 0.95 -9.95 -10.68
C PHE A 71 1.94 -10.24 -9.55
N GLN A 72 2.74 -11.30 -9.67
CA GLN A 72 3.84 -11.58 -8.74
C GLN A 72 4.87 -10.45 -8.73
N THR A 73 5.24 -9.93 -9.92
CA THR A 73 6.15 -8.78 -10.05
C THR A 73 5.58 -7.54 -9.38
N ALA A 74 4.29 -7.24 -9.61
CA ALA A 74 3.61 -6.10 -8.99
C ALA A 74 3.55 -6.22 -7.46
N LEU A 75 3.20 -7.40 -6.92
CA LEU A 75 3.21 -7.67 -5.47
C LEU A 75 4.62 -7.52 -4.86
N GLY A 76 5.66 -7.93 -5.57
CA GLY A 76 7.05 -7.67 -5.20
C GLY A 76 7.35 -6.18 -5.10
N ALA A 77 7.04 -5.41 -6.15
CA ALA A 77 7.25 -3.98 -6.17
C ALA A 77 6.46 -3.23 -5.08
N VAL A 78 5.23 -3.67 -4.78
CA VAL A 78 4.44 -3.13 -3.66
C VAL A 78 5.14 -3.41 -2.33
N HIS A 79 5.55 -4.65 -2.09
CA HIS A 79 6.27 -5.03 -0.87
C HIS A 79 7.52 -4.17 -0.64
N ASP A 80 8.34 -4.00 -1.68
CA ASP A 80 9.59 -3.24 -1.60
C ASP A 80 9.33 -1.74 -1.37
N CYS A 81 8.28 -1.20 -2.00
CA CYS A 81 7.84 0.18 -1.76
C CYS A 81 7.42 0.39 -0.30
N LEU A 82 6.66 -0.55 0.28
CA LEU A 82 6.20 -0.46 1.67
C LEU A 82 7.38 -0.52 2.65
N LYS A 83 8.33 -1.44 2.43
CA LYS A 83 9.56 -1.55 3.24
C LYS A 83 10.43 -0.30 3.16
N THR A 84 10.59 0.26 1.96
CA THR A 84 11.38 1.49 1.75
C THR A 84 10.84 2.68 2.54
N HIS A 85 9.51 2.74 2.73
CA HIS A 85 8.84 3.81 3.46
C HIS A 85 8.48 3.45 4.91
N GLY A 86 8.96 2.30 5.43
CA GLY A 86 8.73 1.89 6.82
C GLY A 86 7.28 1.53 7.15
N LEU A 87 6.48 1.13 6.15
CA LEU A 87 5.09 0.70 6.33
C LEU A 87 5.04 -0.81 6.63
N GLU A 88 5.57 -1.17 7.79
CA GLU A 88 5.87 -2.55 8.16
C GLU A 88 4.63 -3.44 8.23
N ARG A 89 3.51 -2.96 8.79
CA ARG A 89 2.27 -3.74 8.87
C ARG A 89 1.74 -4.07 7.47
N CYS A 90 1.77 -3.09 6.58
CA CYS A 90 1.40 -3.31 5.18
C CYS A 90 2.37 -4.29 4.49
N ALA A 91 3.68 -4.17 4.73
CA ALA A 91 4.68 -5.03 4.12
C ALA A 91 4.48 -6.50 4.55
N GLU A 92 4.26 -6.75 5.84
CA GLU A 92 3.96 -8.08 6.38
C GLU A 92 2.71 -8.69 5.74
N LYS A 93 1.63 -7.92 5.60
CA LYS A 93 0.41 -8.40 4.95
C LYS A 93 0.65 -8.77 3.48
N ILE A 94 1.44 -7.99 2.76
CA ILE A 94 1.78 -8.30 1.36
C ILE A 94 2.68 -9.55 1.28
N ALA A 95 3.58 -9.76 2.23
CA ALA A 95 4.38 -10.98 2.31
C ALA A 95 3.48 -12.22 2.47
N SER A 96 2.53 -12.18 3.41
CA SER A 96 1.51 -13.24 3.57
C SER A 96 0.69 -13.46 2.30
N MET A 97 0.26 -12.39 1.62
CA MET A 97 -0.49 -12.51 0.36
C MET A 97 0.36 -13.15 -0.77
N LYS A 98 1.67 -12.89 -0.80
CA LYS A 98 2.59 -13.54 -1.74
C LYS A 98 2.71 -15.04 -1.46
N GLU A 99 2.77 -15.44 -0.19
CA GLU A 99 2.76 -16.84 0.21
C GLU A 99 1.46 -17.54 -0.22
N ASP A 100 0.30 -16.93 0.06
CA ASP A 100 -1.01 -17.45 -0.38
C ASP A 100 -1.08 -17.62 -1.90
N LEU A 101 -0.55 -16.65 -2.65
CA LEU A 101 -0.50 -16.68 -4.12
C LEU A 101 0.33 -17.86 -4.63
N LEU A 102 1.45 -18.17 -3.96
CA LEU A 102 2.31 -19.30 -4.33
C LEU A 102 1.65 -20.65 -4.00
N LEU A 103 0.97 -20.74 -2.85
CA LEU A 103 0.37 -21.99 -2.37
C LEU A 103 -0.94 -22.33 -3.08
N THR A 104 -1.77 -21.33 -3.38
CA THR A 104 -3.14 -21.53 -3.86
C THR A 104 -3.39 -21.08 -5.29
N GLY A 105 -2.43 -20.37 -5.91
CA GLY A 105 -2.57 -19.79 -7.24
C GLY A 105 -3.37 -18.49 -7.28
N SER A 106 -3.89 -18.02 -6.14
CA SER A 106 -4.59 -16.74 -6.03
C SER A 106 -4.35 -16.07 -4.68
N THR A 107 -4.53 -14.76 -4.59
CA THR A 107 -4.55 -14.07 -3.30
C THR A 107 -5.53 -12.91 -3.31
N ARG A 108 -6.00 -12.58 -2.12
CA ARG A 108 -6.82 -11.42 -1.82
C ARG A 108 -6.49 -10.97 -0.41
N PHE A 109 -6.69 -9.68 -0.14
CA PHE A 109 -6.59 -9.16 1.20
C PHE A 109 -7.58 -9.84 2.17
#